data_AF-A0A382TA32-F1
#
_entry.id   AF-A0A382TA32-F1
#
_cell.length_a   1.000
_cell.length_b   1.000
_cell.length_c   1.000
_cell.angle_alpha   90.00
_cell.angle_beta   90.00
_cell.angle_gamma   90.00
#
_symmetry.space_group_name_H-M   'P 1'
#
loop_
_entity.id
_entity.type
_entity.pdbx_description
1 polymer ?
#
loop_
_entity_poly.entity_id
_entity_poly.type
_entity_poly.pdbx_seq_one_letter_code
_entity_poly.pdbx_strand_id
1 'polypeptide(L)'
;MHSAYPGRHSHRSAILVVSLLLDMCIHAPVPIQAQSRLLDMNRQTFPTAPVAASGELSRQVRDALSSIPQSLRQQRFPSDAVRTIGMSGDPRLLWYLHDLQRFTTQTSASIVIEAFEKLSNTELPDESFRVMGDRVLAWNLPAPPNYRLLKRDLFLLIEPRWAPFFDDADSAIDWR
;
A
#
# COMPACT_ATOMS: atom_id res chain seq x y z
N MET A 1 -11.83 86.28 6.93
CA MET A 1 -10.59 86.68 6.25
C MET A 1 -10.34 85.73 5.09
N HIS A 2 -10.37 86.26 3.86
CA HIS A 2 -9.63 85.87 2.65
C HIS A 2 -9.38 84.39 2.32
N SER A 3 -9.96 83.93 1.20
CA SER A 3 -9.28 83.43 -0.03
C SER A 3 -10.20 82.44 -0.78
N ALA A 4 -10.91 82.83 -1.85
CA ALA A 4 -10.54 82.71 -3.29
C ALA A 4 -10.36 81.24 -3.77
N TYR A 5 -11.36 80.61 -4.44
CA TYR A 5 -11.63 80.53 -5.90
C TYR A 5 -10.75 79.50 -6.67
N PRO A 6 -11.09 79.06 -7.91
CA PRO A 6 -12.27 78.37 -8.48
C PRO A 6 -11.88 76.96 -9.01
N GLY A 7 -12.77 76.11 -9.54
CA GLY A 7 -13.18 76.21 -10.94
C GLY A 7 -13.24 74.84 -11.65
N ARG A 8 -14.40 74.57 -12.24
CA ARG A 8 -14.83 73.42 -13.05
C ARG A 8 -13.96 73.25 -14.31
N HIS A 9 -13.70 72.02 -14.77
CA HIS A 9 -14.12 71.54 -16.11
C HIS A 9 -13.58 70.15 -16.51
N SER A 10 -14.52 69.37 -17.03
CA SER A 10 -14.42 68.52 -18.23
C SER A 10 -13.75 67.14 -18.16
N HIS A 11 -14.64 66.17 -18.36
CA HIS A 11 -14.43 64.81 -18.84
C HIS A 11 -13.30 64.64 -19.85
N ARG A 12 -12.48 63.62 -19.60
CA ARG A 12 -11.86 62.81 -20.66
C ARG A 12 -12.02 61.34 -20.26
N SER A 13 -12.94 60.68 -20.94
CA SER A 13 -13.01 59.23 -21.03
C SER A 13 -11.72 58.72 -21.65
N ALA A 14 -11.03 57.81 -20.96
CA ALA A 14 -10.02 56.96 -21.54
C ALA A 14 -10.37 55.52 -21.14
N ILE A 15 -10.89 54.78 -22.11
CA ILE A 15 -11.13 53.34 -22.07
C ILE A 15 -9.76 52.67 -21.93
N LEU A 16 -9.58 51.84 -20.90
CA LEU A 16 -8.41 50.96 -20.80
C LEU A 16 -8.84 49.56 -20.34
N VAL A 17 -9.01 48.73 -21.36
CA VAL A 17 -8.62 47.32 -21.51
C VAL A 17 -8.68 46.42 -20.27
N VAL A 18 -9.57 45.42 -20.39
CA VAL A 18 -9.70 44.19 -19.60
C VAL A 18 -8.35 43.54 -19.32
N SER A 19 -8.10 43.17 -18.06
CA SER A 19 -7.14 42.13 -17.70
C SER A 19 -7.83 41.11 -16.80
N LEU A 20 -8.24 39.99 -17.41
CA LEU A 20 -8.63 38.78 -16.71
C LEU A 20 -7.38 38.21 -16.03
N LEU A 21 -7.30 38.32 -14.71
CA LEU A 21 -6.32 37.56 -13.93
C LEU A 21 -6.84 36.13 -13.82
N LEU A 22 -6.34 35.27 -14.71
CA LEU A 22 -6.42 33.83 -14.56
C LEU A 22 -5.54 33.47 -13.36
N ASP A 23 -6.15 33.26 -12.20
CA ASP A 23 -5.46 32.78 -11.01
C ASP A 23 -5.10 31.30 -11.24
N MET A 24 -3.98 31.06 -11.92
CA MET A 24 -3.35 29.75 -11.95
C MET A 24 -2.87 29.46 -10.53
N CYS A 25 -3.69 28.79 -9.74
CA CYS A 25 -3.23 28.12 -8.54
C CYS A 25 -2.19 27.08 -8.95
N ILE A 26 -0.92 27.48 -8.92
CA ILE A 26 0.22 26.58 -8.97
C ILE A 26 0.08 25.71 -7.72
N HIS A 27 -0.45 24.49 -7.88
CA HIS A 27 -0.29 23.43 -6.90
C HIS A 27 1.21 23.13 -6.84
N ALA A 28 1.93 23.80 -5.95
CA ALA A 28 3.26 23.39 -5.58
C ALA A 28 3.15 21.93 -5.09
N PRO A 29 3.92 20.98 -5.63
CA PRO A 29 3.95 19.65 -5.05
C PRO A 29 4.42 19.82 -3.61
N VAL A 30 3.55 19.48 -2.66
CA VAL A 30 3.94 19.36 -1.26
C VAL A 30 5.11 18.38 -1.24
N PRO A 31 6.32 18.80 -0.84
CA PRO A 31 7.43 17.87 -0.75
C PRO A 31 7.03 16.82 0.27
N ILE A 32 6.93 15.56 -0.17
CA ILE A 32 6.82 14.42 0.75
C ILE A 32 8.02 14.56 1.67
N GLN A 33 7.72 14.85 2.94
CA GLN A 33 8.70 15.01 3.99
C GLN A 33 9.63 13.80 3.91
N ALA A 34 10.92 14.03 3.65
CA ALA A 34 11.91 12.97 3.57
C ALA A 34 11.76 12.12 4.83
N GLN A 35 11.23 10.91 4.69
CA GLN A 35 11.00 10.02 5.81
C GLN A 35 12.35 9.83 6.48
N SER A 36 12.46 10.34 7.72
CA SER A 36 13.58 10.03 8.61
C SER A 36 13.83 8.53 8.52
N ARG A 37 15.07 8.14 8.20
CA ARG A 37 15.47 6.76 7.93
C ARG A 37 14.82 5.83 8.96
N LEU A 38 13.84 5.04 8.55
CA LEU A 38 13.16 4.11 9.44
C LEU A 38 14.18 3.08 9.92
N LEU A 39 14.19 2.87 11.23
CA LEU A 39 15.03 1.87 11.88
C LEU A 39 14.13 0.81 12.52
N ASP A 40 14.62 -0.42 12.55
CA ASP A 40 13.99 -1.48 13.31
C ASP A 40 14.17 -1.28 14.82
N MET A 41 13.59 -2.18 15.62
CA MET A 41 13.70 -2.14 17.09
C MET A 41 15.15 -2.23 17.60
N ASN A 42 16.06 -2.78 16.80
CA ASN A 42 17.49 -2.91 17.10
C ASN A 42 18.31 -1.73 16.56
N ARG A 43 17.64 -0.65 16.12
CA ARG A 43 18.24 0.53 15.50
C ARG A 43 19.02 0.22 14.21
N GLN A 44 18.73 -0.92 13.57
CA GLN A 44 19.26 -1.27 12.26
C GLN A 44 18.37 -0.72 11.17
N THR A 45 18.96 -0.53 9.99
CA THR A 45 18.25 0.03 8.85
C THR A 45 17.57 -1.08 8.09
N PHE A 46 16.33 -0.87 7.66
CA PHE A 46 15.66 -1.83 6.78
C PHE A 46 16.44 -2.01 5.47
N PRO A 47 16.41 -3.23 4.88
CA PRO A 47 16.91 -3.43 3.52
C PRO A 47 16.18 -2.51 2.53
N THR A 48 16.78 -2.32 1.35
CA THR A 48 16.14 -1.57 0.26
C THR A 48 14.78 -2.16 -0.08
N ALA A 49 13.76 -1.31 -0.18
CA ALA A 49 12.43 -1.74 -0.57
C ALA A 49 12.43 -2.34 -1.98
N PRO A 50 11.79 -3.50 -2.20
CA PRO A 50 11.65 -4.06 -3.53
C PRO A 50 10.75 -3.16 -4.39
N VAL A 51 11.05 -3.07 -5.69
CA VAL A 51 10.27 -2.23 -6.62
C VAL A 51 8.93 -2.91 -6.89
N ALA A 52 7.84 -2.28 -6.47
CA ALA A 52 6.51 -2.81 -6.69
C ALA A 52 6.11 -2.70 -8.18
N ALA A 53 5.51 -3.78 -8.70
CA ALA A 53 4.87 -3.76 -9.99
C ALA A 53 3.53 -3.00 -9.93
N SER A 54 3.07 -2.53 -11.08
CA SER A 54 1.72 -1.99 -11.25
C SER A 54 0.89 -2.89 -12.17
N GLY A 55 -0.45 -2.78 -12.07
CA GLY A 55 -1.37 -3.56 -12.89
C GLY A 55 -1.76 -4.90 -12.30
N GLU A 56 -2.32 -5.75 -13.16
CA GLU A 56 -2.90 -7.04 -12.81
C GLU A 56 -1.85 -8.11 -12.50
N LEU A 57 -2.19 -9.01 -11.58
CA LEU A 57 -1.39 -10.21 -11.31
C LEU A 57 -1.40 -11.15 -12.54
N SER A 58 -0.38 -12.00 -12.68
CA SER A 58 -0.42 -13.04 -13.71
C SER A 58 -1.55 -14.04 -13.43
N ARG A 59 -2.04 -14.71 -14.48
CA ARG A 59 -3.09 -15.75 -14.32
C ARG A 59 -2.65 -16.83 -13.34
N GLN A 60 -1.42 -17.31 -13.50
CA GLN A 60 -0.84 -18.35 -12.64
C GLN A 60 -0.85 -17.94 -11.16
N VAL A 61 -0.52 -16.69 -10.86
CA VAL A 61 -0.53 -16.17 -9.48
C VAL A 61 -1.95 -16.03 -8.94
N ARG A 62 -2.91 -15.56 -9.75
CA ARG A 62 -4.33 -15.50 -9.34
C ARG A 62 -4.90 -16.89 -9.06
N ASP A 63 -4.58 -17.87 -9.90
CA ASP A 63 -5.02 -19.25 -9.71
C ASP A 63 -4.41 -19.82 -8.41
N ALA A 64 -3.12 -19.58 -8.16
CA ALA A 64 -2.47 -19.94 -6.90
C ALA A 64 -3.17 -19.31 -5.68
N LEU A 65 -3.40 -17.99 -5.68
CA LEU A 65 -4.10 -17.28 -4.61
C LEU A 65 -5.49 -17.86 -4.33
N SER A 66 -6.28 -18.10 -5.38
CA SER A 66 -7.64 -18.65 -5.27
C SER A 66 -7.70 -20.06 -4.68
N SER A 67 -6.63 -20.85 -4.85
CA SER A 67 -6.57 -22.24 -4.36
C SER A 67 -6.26 -22.36 -2.87
N ILE A 68 -5.67 -21.33 -2.27
CA ILE A 68 -5.15 -21.36 -0.89
C ILE A 68 -6.26 -21.54 0.14
N PRO A 69 -7.34 -20.72 0.16
CA PRO A 69 -8.38 -20.85 1.18
C PRO A 69 -9.01 -22.25 1.22
N GLN A 70 -9.25 -22.85 0.04
CA GLN A 70 -9.83 -24.19 -0.02
C GLN A 70 -8.89 -25.28 0.50
N SER A 71 -7.59 -25.17 0.20
CA SER A 71 -6.59 -26.10 0.74
C SER A 71 -6.52 -26.02 2.27
N LEU A 72 -6.55 -24.80 2.81
CA LEU A 72 -6.53 -24.57 4.25
C LEU A 72 -7.79 -25.10 4.95
N ARG A 73 -8.98 -24.96 4.34
CA ARG A 73 -10.23 -25.59 4.84
C ARG A 73 -10.12 -27.11 4.93
N GLN A 74 -9.38 -27.72 4.00
CA GLN A 74 -9.09 -29.16 3.99
C GLN A 74 -7.93 -29.53 4.93
N GLN A 75 -7.48 -28.60 5.79
CA GLN A 75 -6.37 -28.77 6.72
C GLN A 75 -5.05 -29.17 6.02
N ARG A 76 -4.88 -28.73 4.77
CA ARG A 76 -3.69 -29.01 3.96
C ARG A 76 -2.96 -27.71 3.63
N PHE A 77 -1.68 -27.64 3.96
CA PHE A 77 -0.87 -26.48 3.60
C PHE A 77 -0.62 -26.43 2.08
N PRO A 78 -0.92 -25.32 1.39
CA PRO A 78 -0.85 -25.21 -0.07
C PRO A 78 0.56 -24.87 -0.59
N SER A 79 1.53 -25.74 -0.36
CA SER A 79 2.96 -25.48 -0.63
C SER A 79 3.26 -24.97 -2.04
N ASP A 80 2.68 -25.59 -3.08
CA ASP A 80 2.97 -25.20 -4.47
C ASP A 80 2.38 -23.84 -4.85
N ALA A 81 1.22 -23.49 -4.30
CA ALA A 81 0.63 -22.17 -4.48
C ALA A 81 1.49 -21.10 -3.80
N VAL A 82 1.99 -21.36 -2.59
CA VAL A 82 2.88 -20.44 -1.86
C VAL A 82 4.19 -20.23 -2.62
N ARG A 83 4.79 -21.30 -3.17
CA ARG A 83 6.00 -21.19 -4.00
C ARG A 83 5.75 -20.41 -5.28
N THR A 84 4.59 -20.60 -5.91
CA THR A 84 4.17 -19.83 -7.09
C THR A 84 4.09 -18.34 -6.79
N ILE A 85 3.55 -17.97 -5.63
CA ILE A 85 3.52 -16.58 -5.15
C ILE A 85 4.94 -16.04 -4.94
N GLY A 86 5.82 -16.82 -4.30
CA GLY A 86 7.22 -16.44 -4.07
C GLY A 86 8.01 -16.19 -5.36
N MET A 87 7.66 -16.86 -6.46
CA MET A 87 8.27 -16.71 -7.78
C MET A 87 7.57 -15.68 -8.69
N SER A 88 6.55 -14.99 -8.19
CA SER A 88 5.71 -14.10 -9.00
C SER A 88 6.43 -12.87 -9.56
N GLY A 89 7.49 -12.42 -8.87
CA GLY A 89 8.14 -11.15 -9.15
C GLY A 89 7.27 -9.92 -8.79
N ASP A 90 6.18 -10.11 -8.03
CA ASP A 90 5.31 -9.02 -7.58
C ASP A 90 5.38 -8.81 -6.05
N PRO A 91 6.23 -7.87 -5.58
CA PRO A 91 6.43 -7.65 -4.15
C PRO A 91 5.18 -7.24 -3.37
N ARG A 92 4.11 -6.80 -4.04
CA ARG A 92 2.84 -6.49 -3.36
C ARG A 92 2.29 -7.71 -2.62
N LEU A 93 2.62 -8.92 -3.07
CA LEU A 93 2.17 -10.17 -2.44
C LEU A 93 2.90 -10.52 -1.14
N LEU A 94 3.92 -9.75 -0.74
CA LEU A 94 4.56 -9.88 0.58
C LEU A 94 3.55 -9.65 1.71
N TRP A 95 2.58 -8.76 1.52
CA TRP A 95 1.45 -8.56 2.43
C TRP A 95 0.65 -9.85 2.65
N TYR A 96 0.34 -10.57 1.57
CA TYR A 96 -0.42 -11.82 1.64
C TYR A 96 0.41 -12.95 2.28
N LEU A 97 1.70 -13.04 1.98
CA LEU A 97 2.60 -14.01 2.63
C LEU A 97 2.73 -13.77 4.14
N HIS A 98 2.79 -12.50 4.57
CA HIS A 98 2.76 -12.14 5.98
C HIS A 98 1.44 -12.54 6.66
N ASP A 99 0.29 -12.33 6.01
CA ASP A 99 -0.99 -12.80 6.54
C ASP A 99 -1.06 -14.32 6.67
N LEU A 100 -0.57 -15.03 5.64
CA LEU A 100 -0.60 -16.49 5.55
C LEU A 100 0.19 -17.18 6.66
N GLN A 101 1.18 -16.52 7.27
CA GLN A 101 1.94 -17.09 8.39
C GLN A 101 1.04 -17.55 9.55
N ARG A 102 -0.12 -16.92 9.76
CA ARG A 102 -1.08 -17.31 10.81
C ARG A 102 -1.68 -18.69 10.61
N PHE A 103 -1.52 -19.27 9.42
CA PHE A 103 -2.01 -20.60 9.05
C PHE A 103 -0.89 -21.62 8.91
N THR A 104 0.34 -21.27 9.29
CA THR A 104 1.49 -22.19 9.21
C THR A 104 1.58 -23.06 10.45
N THR A 105 2.09 -24.27 10.26
CA THR A 105 2.58 -25.15 11.32
C THR A 105 4.11 -25.05 11.36
N GLN A 106 4.74 -25.68 12.35
CA GLN A 106 6.20 -25.78 12.40
C GLN A 106 6.80 -26.38 11.12
N THR A 107 6.08 -27.30 10.46
CA THR A 107 6.54 -27.96 9.23
C THR A 107 6.30 -27.16 7.96
N SER A 108 5.39 -26.18 7.96
CA SER A 108 5.10 -25.35 6.78
C SER A 108 5.61 -23.92 6.86
N ALA A 109 6.07 -23.48 8.04
CA ALA A 109 6.58 -22.12 8.24
C ALA A 109 7.73 -21.77 7.28
N SER A 110 8.69 -22.69 7.06
CA SER A 110 9.83 -22.46 6.17
C SER A 110 9.39 -22.16 4.73
N ILE A 111 8.29 -22.75 4.27
CA ILE A 111 7.78 -22.55 2.90
C ILE A 111 7.33 -21.10 2.69
N VAL A 112 6.69 -20.50 3.70
CA VAL A 112 6.28 -19.08 3.63
C VAL A 112 7.48 -18.16 3.74
N ILE A 113 8.43 -18.47 4.62
CA ILE A 113 9.67 -17.72 4.80
C ILE A 113 10.45 -17.71 3.49
N GLU A 114 10.73 -18.87 2.90
CA GLU A 114 11.44 -19.01 1.62
C GLU A 114 10.73 -18.25 0.50
N ALA A 115 9.39 -18.31 0.43
CA ALA A 115 8.63 -17.56 -0.57
C ALA A 115 8.74 -16.04 -0.36
N PHE A 116 8.73 -15.57 0.89
CA PHE A 116 8.90 -14.16 1.23
C PHE A 116 10.31 -13.68 0.89
N GLU A 117 11.34 -14.42 1.27
CA GLU A 117 12.74 -14.10 0.97
C GLU A 117 12.98 -14.07 -0.53
N LYS A 118 12.46 -15.08 -1.26
CA LYS A 118 12.57 -15.16 -2.71
C LYS A 118 11.93 -13.96 -3.40
N LEU A 119 10.73 -13.56 -2.96
CA LEU A 119 9.97 -12.49 -3.57
C LEU A 119 10.54 -11.10 -3.22
N SER A 120 11.02 -10.93 -2.00
CA SER A 120 11.64 -9.68 -1.54
C SER A 120 13.10 -9.53 -1.96
N ASN A 121 13.75 -10.65 -2.34
CA ASN A 121 15.19 -10.75 -2.52
C ASN A 121 15.98 -10.32 -1.27
N THR A 122 15.46 -10.66 -0.08
CA THR A 122 16.07 -10.35 1.21
C THR A 122 15.94 -11.52 2.18
N GLU A 123 17.01 -11.88 2.86
CA GLU A 123 17.01 -12.96 3.88
C GLU A 123 16.34 -12.48 5.16
N LEU A 124 15.60 -13.35 5.85
CA LEU A 124 14.97 -13.10 7.13
C LEU A 124 15.81 -13.72 8.26
N PRO A 125 15.89 -13.07 9.44
CA PRO A 125 16.48 -13.69 10.62
C PRO A 125 15.51 -14.74 11.23
N ASP A 126 15.99 -15.49 12.22
CA ASP A 126 15.23 -16.57 12.88
C ASP A 126 13.87 -16.11 13.44
N GLU A 127 13.74 -14.86 13.92
CA GLU A 127 12.47 -14.23 14.33
C GLU A 127 11.64 -13.74 13.13
N SER A 128 11.47 -14.60 12.13
CA SER A 128 10.92 -14.27 10.81
C SER A 128 9.51 -13.65 10.83
N PHE A 129 8.63 -14.07 11.74
CA PHE A 129 7.24 -13.57 11.79
C PHE A 129 7.17 -12.06 12.01
N ARG A 130 7.81 -11.57 13.08
CA ARG A 130 7.81 -10.15 13.42
C ARG A 130 8.50 -9.33 12.33
N VAL A 131 9.63 -9.82 11.84
CA VAL A 131 10.44 -9.11 10.84
C VAL A 131 9.73 -9.01 9.49
N MET A 132 8.93 -10.01 9.10
CA MET A 132 8.12 -9.93 7.88
C MET A 132 7.12 -8.77 7.95
N GLY A 133 6.40 -8.63 9.07
CA GLY A 133 5.48 -7.52 9.30
C GLY A 133 6.18 -6.16 9.30
N ASP A 134 7.28 -6.04 10.05
CA ASP A 134 8.07 -4.81 10.11
C ASP A 134 8.57 -4.39 8.72
N ARG A 135 9.01 -5.36 7.88
CA ARG A 135 9.47 -5.09 6.51
C ARG A 135 8.38 -4.55 5.61
N VAL A 136 7.22 -5.21 5.54
CA VAL A 136 6.15 -4.78 4.63
C VAL A 136 5.60 -3.40 5.01
N LEU A 137 5.56 -3.09 6.32
CA LEU A 137 5.20 -1.77 6.83
C LEU A 137 6.26 -0.72 6.49
N ALA A 138 7.54 -0.99 6.77
CA ALA A 138 8.63 -0.05 6.52
C ALA A 138 8.85 0.25 5.04
N TRP A 139 8.64 -0.74 4.16
CA TRP A 139 8.71 -0.55 2.72
C TRP A 139 7.50 0.18 2.14
N ASN A 140 6.42 0.33 2.92
CA ASN A 140 5.16 0.97 2.49
C ASN A 140 4.69 0.48 1.11
N LEU A 141 4.73 -0.84 0.91
CA LEU A 141 4.36 -1.42 -0.38
C LEU A 141 2.88 -1.18 -0.66
N PRO A 142 2.49 -0.92 -1.93
CA PRO A 142 1.09 -0.87 -2.29
C PRO A 142 0.44 -2.24 -2.08
N ALA A 143 -0.86 -2.23 -1.77
CA ALA A 143 -1.62 -3.47 -1.68
C ALA A 143 -1.67 -4.17 -3.06
N PRO A 144 -1.67 -5.52 -3.11
CA PRO A 144 -1.91 -6.23 -4.35
C PRO A 144 -3.36 -6.03 -4.81
N PRO A 145 -3.67 -6.28 -6.10
CA PRO A 145 -5.05 -6.21 -6.59
C PRO A 145 -5.97 -7.10 -5.74
N ASN A 146 -7.14 -6.57 -5.38
CA ASN A 146 -8.16 -7.25 -4.57
C ASN A 146 -7.70 -7.69 -3.16
N TYR A 147 -6.67 -7.06 -2.59
CA TYR A 147 -6.10 -7.50 -1.31
C TYR A 147 -7.10 -7.63 -0.16
N ARG A 148 -8.07 -6.72 -0.03
CA ARG A 148 -9.15 -6.84 0.97
C ARG A 148 -9.89 -8.18 0.87
N LEU A 149 -10.21 -8.62 -0.35
CA LEU A 149 -10.91 -9.89 -0.58
C LEU A 149 -9.99 -11.09 -0.31
N LEU A 150 -8.72 -11.01 -0.70
CA LEU A 150 -7.72 -12.03 -0.38
C LEU A 150 -7.56 -12.19 1.14
N LYS A 151 -7.49 -11.08 1.88
CA LYS A 151 -7.42 -11.06 3.34
C LYS A 151 -8.70 -11.61 3.96
N ARG A 152 -9.87 -11.19 3.47
CA ARG A 152 -11.17 -11.73 3.91
C ARG A 152 -11.19 -13.25 3.81
N ASP A 153 -10.85 -13.79 2.64
CA ASP A 153 -10.96 -15.22 2.36
C ASP A 153 -10.04 -16.07 3.24
N LEU A 154 -8.91 -15.52 3.73
CA LEU A 154 -8.08 -16.13 4.76
C LEU A 154 -8.69 -16.00 6.16
N PHE A 155 -8.95 -14.77 6.61
CA PHE A 155 -9.28 -14.52 8.01
C PHE A 155 -10.68 -14.99 8.43
N LEU A 156 -11.62 -15.11 7.49
CA LEU A 156 -12.91 -15.75 7.77
C LEU A 156 -12.81 -17.27 8.00
N LEU A 157 -11.66 -17.90 7.69
CA LEU A 157 -11.39 -19.28 8.12
C LEU A 157 -11.14 -19.37 9.64
N ILE A 158 -10.72 -18.27 10.27
CA ILE A 158 -10.44 -18.17 11.71
C ILE A 158 -11.69 -17.70 12.45
N GLU A 159 -12.25 -16.56 12.02
CA GLU A 159 -13.40 -15.94 12.68
C GLU A 159 -14.44 -15.47 11.64
N PRO A 160 -15.46 -16.29 11.36
CA PRO A 160 -16.51 -15.96 10.39
C PRO A 160 -17.28 -14.68 10.72
N ARG A 161 -17.36 -14.29 11.99
CA ARG A 161 -18.10 -13.09 12.42
C ARG A 161 -17.42 -11.78 12.04
N TRP A 162 -16.19 -11.83 11.50
CA TRP A 162 -15.51 -10.65 10.95
C TRP A 162 -15.99 -10.25 9.56
N ALA A 163 -16.87 -11.03 8.91
CA ALA A 163 -17.39 -10.73 7.58
C ALA A 163 -17.90 -9.28 7.41
N PRO A 164 -18.64 -8.68 8.36
CA PRO A 164 -19.11 -7.31 8.23
C PRO A 164 -18.00 -6.28 8.03
N PHE A 165 -16.82 -6.48 8.61
CA PHE A 165 -15.69 -5.56 8.42
C PHE A 165 -15.16 -5.60 6.99
N PHE A 166 -15.06 -6.80 6.42
CA PHE A 166 -14.53 -6.98 5.06
C PHE A 166 -15.55 -6.65 3.97
N ASP A 167 -16.85 -6.82 4.24
CA ASP A 167 -17.91 -6.61 3.26
C ASP A 167 -18.34 -5.14 3.17
N ASP A 168 -17.98 -4.31 4.15
CA ASP A 168 -18.14 -2.85 4.09
C ASP A 168 -17.20 -2.25 3.03
N ALA A 169 -17.76 -1.94 1.86
CA ALA A 169 -17.04 -1.32 0.74
C ALA A 169 -16.72 0.17 0.95
N ASP A 170 -17.43 0.84 1.87
CA ASP A 170 -17.26 2.25 2.17
C ASP A 170 -16.32 2.48 3.37
N SER A 171 -15.82 1.40 3.95
CA SER A 171 -14.88 1.43 5.07
C SER A 171 -13.59 2.19 4.72
N ALA A 172 -13.20 3.11 5.60
CA ALA A 172 -11.94 3.85 5.51
C ALA A 172 -10.72 3.07 6.06
N ILE A 173 -10.86 1.77 6.34
CA ILE A 173 -9.79 0.92 6.85
C ILE A 173 -8.71 0.73 5.77
N ASP A 174 -7.45 1.01 6.13
CA ASP A 174 -6.30 0.50 5.39
C ASP A 174 -6.13 -0.98 5.73
N TRP A 175 -6.30 -1.84 4.73
CA TRP A 175 -6.27 -3.29 4.90
C TRP A 175 -4.85 -3.90 4.93
N ARG A 176 -3.83 -3.06 4.69
CA ARG A 176 -2.40 -3.40 4.77
C ARG A 176 -1.97 -3.66 6.21
#